data_AF-A0A432XIS3-F1
#
_entry.id   AF-A0A432XIS3-F1
#
_cell.length_a   1.000
_cell.length_b   1.000
_cell.length_c   1.000
_cell.angle_alpha   90.00
_cell.angle_beta   90.00
_cell.angle_gamma   90.00
#
_symmetry.space_group_name_H-M   'P 1'
#
loop_
_entity.id
_entity.type
_entity.pdbx_description
1 polymer ?
#
loop_
_entity_poly.entity_id
_entity_poly.type
_entity_poly.pdbx_seq_one_letter_code
_entity_poly.pdbx_strand_id
1 'polypeptide(L)'
;MLDDYNREGLTIEADLSLPSARVIRALGQVIEWRGKPAALRCDNGLEYISAELTSWVEKQKITLLYIQPGKTTQNAYIERFSRTVLHEWLDLHMFESVEQAQKRATEWLWIYNNERSNTAIGGIPPKYLTQAVH
;
A
#
# COMPACT_ATOMS: atom_id res chain seq x y z
N MET A 1 0.95 -0.69 -0.60
CA MET A 1 -0.28 -0.64 0.22
C MET A 1 -0.25 0.62 1.06
N LEU A 2 -1.41 1.26 1.22
CA LEU A 2 -1.54 2.54 1.91
C LEU A 2 -2.70 2.46 2.90
N ASP A 3 -2.54 3.05 4.08
CA ASP A 3 -3.62 3.26 5.03
C ASP A 3 -4.50 4.46 4.63
N ASP A 4 -5.82 4.26 4.61
CA ASP A 4 -6.79 5.25 4.13
C ASP A 4 -7.04 6.39 5.15
N TYR A 5 -6.66 6.21 6.42
CA TYR A 5 -6.83 7.22 7.45
C TYR A 5 -5.61 8.14 7.52
N ASN A 6 -4.43 7.59 7.82
CA ASN A 6 -3.24 8.40 8.11
C ASN A 6 -2.29 8.59 6.91
N ARG A 7 -2.61 8.01 5.75
CA ARG A 7 -1.75 8.02 4.56
C ARG A 7 -0.39 7.36 4.79
N GLU A 8 -0.28 6.46 5.76
CA GLU A 8 0.94 5.69 5.98
C GLU A 8 1.09 4.64 4.90
N GLY A 9 2.25 4.58 4.26
CA GLY A 9 2.59 3.49 3.36
C GLY A 9 2.96 2.26 4.18
N LEU A 10 2.17 1.20 4.10
CA LEU A 10 2.33 0.00 4.94
C LEU A 10 3.36 -1.00 4.38
N THR A 11 3.43 -1.10 3.06
CA THR A 11 4.44 -1.91 2.35
C THR A 11 4.52 -1.49 0.88
N ILE A 12 5.68 -1.69 0.26
CA ILE A 12 5.91 -1.61 -1.18
C ILE A 12 6.53 -2.95 -1.60
N GLU A 13 5.80 -3.74 -2.38
CA GLU A 13 6.32 -4.99 -2.95
C GLU A 13 6.93 -4.71 -4.32
N ALA A 14 8.24 -4.94 -4.44
CA ALA A 14 8.96 -4.90 -5.71
C ALA A 14 9.40 -6.32 -6.09
N ASP A 15 8.96 -6.80 -7.24
CA ASP A 15 9.31 -8.12 -7.78
C ASP A 15 9.06 -8.14 -9.31
N LEU A 16 9.51 -9.17 -10.00
CA LEU A 16 9.29 -9.34 -11.45
C LEU A 16 7.83 -9.68 -11.79
N SER A 17 7.10 -10.25 -10.83
CA SER A 17 5.67 -10.53 -10.95
C SER A 17 5.00 -10.48 -9.57
N LEU A 18 3.72 -10.10 -9.54
CA LEU A 18 2.92 -10.00 -8.31
C LEU A 18 1.67 -10.87 -8.42
N PRO A 19 1.80 -12.22 -8.42
CA PRO A 19 0.65 -13.10 -8.38
C PRO A 19 -0.13 -12.94 -7.07
N SER A 20 -1.40 -13.36 -7.06
CA SER A 20 -2.29 -13.27 -5.90
C SER A 20 -1.70 -13.85 -4.61
N ALA A 21 -1.02 -15.00 -4.69
CA ALA A 21 -0.32 -15.60 -3.56
C ALA A 21 0.73 -14.65 -2.91
N ARG A 22 1.43 -13.86 -3.73
CA ARG A 22 2.40 -12.86 -3.25
C ARG A 22 1.71 -11.70 -2.55
N VAL A 23 0.60 -11.22 -3.12
CA VAL A 23 -0.25 -10.18 -2.52
C VAL A 23 -0.79 -10.63 -1.17
N ILE A 24 -1.32 -11.86 -1.07
CA ILE A 24 -1.80 -12.47 0.16
C ILE A 24 -0.71 -12.52 1.23
N ARG A 25 0.51 -12.92 0.86
CA ARG A 25 1.65 -12.97 1.79
C ARG A 25 1.99 -11.59 2.35
N ALA A 26 2.07 -10.58 1.48
CA ALA A 26 2.36 -9.21 1.89
C ALA A 26 1.24 -8.65 2.79
N LEU A 27 -0.03 -8.92 2.48
CA LEU A 27 -1.16 -8.55 3.33
C LEU A 27 -1.07 -9.23 4.70
N GLY A 28 -0.72 -10.52 4.74
CA GLY A 28 -0.52 -11.27 5.98
C GLY A 28 0.54 -10.63 6.88
N GLN A 29 1.70 -10.28 6.32
CA GLN A 29 2.78 -9.61 7.07
C GLN A 29 2.35 -8.25 7.61
N VAL A 30 1.63 -7.45 6.81
CA VAL A 30 1.09 -6.16 7.27
C VAL A 30 0.09 -6.37 8.41
N ILE A 31 -0.79 -7.37 8.31
CA ILE A 31 -1.77 -7.68 9.36
C ILE A 31 -1.08 -8.16 10.65
N GLU A 32 -0.03 -8.97 10.56
CA GLU A 32 0.73 -9.40 11.72
C GLU A 32 1.37 -8.21 12.47
N TRP A 33 1.85 -7.21 11.73
CA TRP A 33 2.51 -6.05 12.31
C TRP A 33 1.53 -4.96 12.80
N ARG A 34 0.47 -4.67 12.04
CA ARG A 34 -0.44 -3.54 12.27
C ARG A 34 -1.80 -3.92 12.83
N GLY A 35 -2.11 -5.21 12.81
CA GLY A 35 -3.45 -5.70 13.09
C GLY A 35 -4.31 -5.74 11.84
N LYS A 36 -5.47 -6.37 11.99
CA LYS A 36 -6.37 -6.69 10.88
C LYS A 36 -7.29 -5.52 10.53
N PRO A 37 -7.37 -5.09 9.26
CA PRO A 37 -8.30 -4.03 8.85
C PRO A 37 -9.74 -4.55 8.77
N ALA A 38 -10.71 -3.64 8.86
CA ALA A 38 -12.10 -3.96 8.60
C ALA A 38 -12.39 -4.19 7.10
N ALA A 39 -11.71 -3.46 6.23
CA ALA A 39 -11.91 -3.53 4.79
C ALA A 39 -10.60 -3.34 4.01
N LEU A 40 -10.53 -3.94 2.83
CA LEU A 40 -9.50 -3.72 1.82
C LEU A 40 -10.16 -3.11 0.59
N ARG A 41 -9.58 -2.01 0.08
CA ARG A 41 -10.01 -1.40 -1.19
C ARG A 41 -9.00 -1.74 -2.27
N CYS A 42 -9.47 -2.29 -3.38
CA CYS A 42 -8.66 -2.68 -4.53
C CYS A 42 -9.27 -2.17 -5.83
N ASP A 43 -8.44 -2.00 -6.85
CA ASP A 43 -8.93 -1.83 -8.21
C ASP A 43 -9.39 -3.19 -8.78
N ASN A 44 -9.77 -3.19 -10.06
CA ASN A 44 -10.25 -4.40 -10.75
C ASN A 44 -9.10 -5.18 -11.43
N GLY A 45 -7.87 -5.08 -10.91
CA GLY A 45 -6.73 -5.88 -11.35
C GLY A 45 -6.94 -7.40 -11.15
N LEU A 46 -6.36 -8.21 -12.03
CA LEU A 46 -6.52 -9.67 -12.02
C LEU A 46 -5.96 -10.30 -10.74
N GLU A 47 -4.89 -9.71 -10.20
CA GLU A 47 -4.28 -10.09 -8.94
C GLU A 47 -5.26 -9.96 -7.75
N TYR A 48 -6.18 -8.99 -7.81
CA TYR A 48 -7.16 -8.70 -6.76
C TYR A 48 -8.48 -9.44 -6.96
N ILE A 49 -8.86 -9.75 -8.21
CA ILE A 49 -10.10 -10.49 -8.53
C ILE A 49 -9.94 -12.01 -8.37
N SER A 50 -8.74 -12.49 -8.05
CA SER A 50 -8.48 -13.93 -7.87
C SER A 50 -9.38 -14.60 -6.81
N ALA A 51 -9.75 -15.86 -7.09
CA ALA A 51 -10.48 -16.70 -6.14
C ALA A 51 -9.67 -16.97 -4.86
N GLU A 52 -8.34 -17.01 -4.98
CA GLU A 52 -7.41 -17.19 -3.86
C GLU A 52 -7.48 -16.02 -2.87
N LEU A 53 -7.39 -14.78 -3.37
CA LEU A 53 -7.48 -13.59 -2.52
C LEU A 53 -8.87 -13.49 -1.89
N THR A 54 -9.93 -13.72 -2.67
CA THR A 54 -11.32 -13.70 -2.19
C THR A 54 -11.52 -14.69 -1.05
N SER A 55 -11.08 -15.94 -1.22
CA SER A 55 -11.17 -16.97 -0.19
C SER A 55 -10.35 -16.62 1.06
N TRP A 56 -9.20 -15.96 0.89
CA TRP A 56 -8.35 -15.55 2.00
C TRP A 56 -8.99 -14.41 2.81
N VAL A 57 -9.50 -13.35 2.16
CA VAL A 57 -10.13 -12.22 2.87
C VAL A 57 -11.40 -12.64 3.60
N GLU A 58 -12.18 -13.57 3.03
CA GLU A 58 -13.35 -14.15 3.69
C GLU A 58 -12.97 -14.90 4.98
N LYS A 59 -11.92 -15.75 4.92
CA LYS A 59 -11.39 -16.44 6.11
C LYS A 59 -10.90 -15.45 7.18
N GLN A 60 -10.28 -14.36 6.75
CA GLN A 60 -9.85 -13.30 7.65
C GLN A 60 -11.03 -12.45 8.18
N LYS A 61 -12.23 -12.57 7.61
CA LYS A 61 -13.39 -11.71 7.89
C LYS A 61 -13.10 -10.24 7.58
N ILE A 62 -12.48 -9.99 6.44
CA ILE A 62 -12.17 -8.65 5.92
C ILE A 62 -13.10 -8.36 4.75
N THR A 63 -13.74 -7.20 4.73
CA THR A 63 -14.58 -6.79 3.60
C THR A 63 -13.71 -6.38 2.40
N LEU A 64 -13.94 -6.97 1.23
CA LEU A 64 -13.27 -6.56 -0.01
C LEU A 64 -14.14 -5.57 -0.78
N LEU A 65 -13.58 -4.40 -1.08
CA LEU A 65 -14.23 -3.28 -1.76
C LEU A 65 -13.53 -3.01 -3.10
N TYR A 66 -14.21 -3.32 -4.21
CA TYR A 66 -13.73 -2.97 -5.53
C TYR A 66 -14.14 -1.55 -5.92
N ILE A 67 -13.26 -0.83 -6.61
CA ILE A 67 -13.64 0.45 -7.22
C ILE A 67 -14.70 0.23 -8.31
N GLN A 68 -15.65 1.14 -8.39
CA GLN A 68 -16.67 1.13 -9.42
C GLN A 68 -16.03 1.50 -10.77
N PRO A 69 -16.37 0.80 -11.87
CA PRO A 69 -15.91 1.16 -13.20
C PRO A 69 -16.19 2.63 -13.51
N GLY A 70 -15.18 3.36 -13.97
CA GLY A 70 -15.27 4.80 -14.28
C GLY A 70 -15.23 5.75 -13.09
N LYS A 71 -15.07 5.27 -11.84
CA LYS A 71 -14.94 6.13 -10.64
C LYS A 71 -13.51 6.17 -10.10
N THR A 72 -12.64 6.87 -10.82
CA THR A 72 -11.21 7.07 -10.45
C THR A 72 -11.03 7.69 -9.06
N THR A 73 -11.97 8.51 -8.60
CA THR A 73 -11.90 9.17 -7.28
C THR A 73 -11.87 8.19 -6.11
N GLN A 74 -12.41 6.97 -6.25
CA GLN A 74 -12.39 5.96 -5.18
C GLN A 74 -10.98 5.42 -4.90
N ASN A 75 -10.07 5.56 -5.87
CA ASN A 75 -8.68 5.11 -5.78
C ASN A 75 -7.68 6.28 -5.63
N ALA A 76 -8.16 7.51 -5.50
CA ALA A 76 -7.34 8.71 -5.63
C ALA A 76 -6.14 8.77 -4.65
N TYR A 77 -6.28 8.19 -3.46
CA TYR A 77 -5.21 8.20 -2.47
C TYR A 77 -4.06 7.27 -2.82
N ILE A 78 -4.36 6.03 -3.22
CA ILE A 78 -3.32 5.10 -3.66
C ILE A 78 -2.73 5.54 -4.99
N GLU A 79 -3.52 6.11 -5.91
CA GLU A 79 -2.98 6.69 -7.16
C GLU A 79 -2.02 7.84 -6.89
N ARG A 80 -2.37 8.74 -5.96
CA ARG A 80 -1.47 9.82 -5.54
C ARG A 80 -0.20 9.27 -4.91
N PHE A 81 -0.31 8.28 -4.02
CA PHE A 81 0.83 7.63 -3.40
C PHE A 81 1.74 6.96 -4.43
N SER A 82 1.18 6.14 -5.33
CA SER A 82 1.92 5.48 -6.40
C SER A 82 2.63 6.47 -7.32
N ARG A 83 2.01 7.61 -7.63
CA ARG A 83 2.69 8.68 -8.39
C ARG A 83 3.86 9.30 -7.62
N THR A 84 3.73 9.49 -6.31
CA THR A 84 4.83 9.96 -5.46
C THR A 84 5.98 8.95 -5.42
N VAL A 85 5.66 7.66 -5.26
CA VAL A 85 6.62 6.55 -5.36
C VAL A 85 7.32 6.57 -6.72
N LEU A 86 6.58 6.73 -7.82
CA LEU A 86 7.15 6.77 -9.17
C LEU A 86 8.15 7.93 -9.32
N HIS A 87 7.70 9.17 -9.09
CA HIS A 87 8.51 10.35 -9.36
C HIS A 87 9.70 10.54 -8.42
N GLU A 88 9.59 10.10 -7.17
CA GLU A 88 10.62 10.36 -6.15
C GLU A 88 11.53 9.17 -5.90
N TRP A 89 11.13 7.97 -6.35
CA TRP A 89 11.91 6.77 -6.15
C TRP A 89 12.23 6.07 -7.47
N LEU A 90 11.22 5.65 -8.24
CA LEU A 90 11.48 4.85 -9.45
C LEU A 90 12.19 5.64 -10.56
N ASP A 91 11.78 6.89 -10.80
CA ASP A 91 12.33 7.72 -11.88
C ASP A 91 13.77 8.18 -11.62
N LEU A 92 14.23 8.13 -10.36
CA LEU A 92 15.55 8.60 -9.95
C LEU A 92 16.60 7.49 -9.82
N HIS A 93 16.21 6.23 -9.96
CA HIS A 93 17.08 5.09 -9.65
C HIS A 93 17.07 4.03 -10.76
N MET A 94 18.27 3.64 -11.18
CA MET A 94 18.47 2.37 -11.89
C MET A 94 18.69 1.25 -10.87
N PHE A 95 18.02 0.11 -11.08
CA PHE A 95 18.16 -1.07 -10.23
C PHE A 95 18.89 -2.19 -10.98
N GLU A 96 19.88 -2.77 -10.32
CA GLU A 96 20.69 -3.88 -10.82
C GLU A 96 20.12 -5.24 -10.40
N SER A 97 19.25 -5.26 -9.38
CA SER A 97 18.57 -6.47 -8.90
C SER A 97 17.25 -6.18 -8.20
N VAL A 98 16.38 -7.19 -8.10
CA VAL A 98 15.14 -7.13 -7.32
C VAL A 98 15.42 -6.85 -5.84
N GLU A 99 16.48 -7.44 -5.28
CA GLU A 99 16.90 -7.21 -3.91
C GLU A 99 17.28 -5.73 -3.67
N GLN A 100 18.02 -5.12 -4.60
CA GLN A 100 18.37 -3.71 -4.52
C GLN A 100 17.10 -2.83 -4.59
N ALA A 101 16.13 -3.19 -5.44
CA ALA A 101 14.86 -2.50 -5.51
C ALA A 101 14.08 -2.61 -4.18
N GLN A 102 13.97 -3.82 -3.60
CA GLN A 102 13.28 -4.04 -2.33
C GLN A 102 13.93 -3.28 -1.17
N LYS A 103 15.27 -3.26 -1.10
CA LYS A 103 16.00 -2.50 -0.08
C LYS A 103 15.73 -1.00 -0.19
N ARG A 104 15.86 -0.43 -1.39
CA ARG A 104 15.58 1.00 -1.60
C ARG A 104 14.11 1.35 -1.39
N ALA A 105 13.18 0.46 -1.76
CA ALA A 105 11.76 0.64 -1.47
C ALA A 105 11.51 0.76 0.04
N THR A 106 12.18 -0.08 0.83
CA THR A 106 12.09 -0.06 2.30
C THR A 106 12.65 1.24 2.88
N GLU A 107 13.83 1.67 2.43
CA GLU A 107 14.45 2.93 2.84
C GLU A 107 13.57 4.13 2.49
N TRP A 108 13.06 4.18 1.27
CA TRP A 108 12.18 5.25 0.81
C TRP A 108 10.86 5.28 1.59
N LEU A 109 10.24 4.12 1.83
CA LEU A 109 9.00 4.02 2.59
C LEU A 109 9.19 4.52 4.03
N TRP A 110 10.34 4.28 4.63
CA TRP A 110 10.69 4.82 5.93
C TRP A 110 10.75 6.35 5.90
N ILE A 111 11.44 6.95 4.92
CA ILE A 111 11.51 8.42 4.76
C ILE A 111 10.11 9.00 4.55
N TYR A 112 9.32 8.39 3.66
CA TYR A 112 7.94 8.80 3.37
C TYR A 112 7.08 8.84 4.64
N ASN A 113 7.19 7.83 5.50
CA ASN A 113 6.36 7.74 6.71
C ASN A 113 6.86 8.59 7.89
N ASN A 114 8.17 8.79 8.02
CA ASN A 114 8.79 9.39 9.22
C ASN A 114 9.26 10.83 9.03
N GLU A 115 9.53 11.28 7.81
CA GLU A 115 10.15 12.59 7.55
C GLU A 115 9.36 13.46 6.59
N ARG A 116 8.72 12.85 5.58
CA ARG A 116 8.00 13.60 4.55
C ARG A 116 6.73 14.24 5.11
N SER A 117 6.68 15.57 5.09
CA SER A 117 5.45 16.33 5.33
C SER A 117 4.37 15.98 4.30
N ASN A 118 3.15 15.64 4.76
CA ASN A 118 2.01 15.36 3.89
C ASN A 118 0.90 16.38 4.12
N THR A 119 0.70 17.28 3.14
CA THR A 119 -0.29 18.37 3.23
C THR A 119 -1.73 17.87 3.32
N ALA A 120 -2.03 16.66 2.84
CA ALA A 120 -3.37 16.08 2.93
C ALA A 120 -3.77 15.71 4.37
N ILE A 121 -2.80 15.64 5.30
CA ILE A 121 -3.01 15.31 6.72
C ILE A 121 -2.47 16.40 7.64
N GLY A 122 -2.48 17.66 7.20
CA GLY A 122 -2.07 18.80 8.03
C GLY A 122 -0.56 19.10 8.01
N GLY A 123 0.18 18.56 7.04
CA GLY A 123 1.59 18.89 6.87
C GLY A 123 2.54 18.16 7.83
N ILE A 124 2.08 17.10 8.47
CA ILE A 124 2.91 16.22 9.31
C ILE A 124 3.28 14.95 8.54
N PRO A 125 4.34 14.22 8.93
CA PRO A 125 4.60 12.90 8.39
C PRO A 125 3.52 11.89 8.80
N PRO A 126 3.16 10.93 7.93
CA PRO A 126 2.05 9.99 8.15
C PRO A 126 2.04 9.30 9.52
N LYS A 127 3.21 8.89 10.01
CA LYS A 127 3.35 8.19 11.29
C LYS A 127 2.99 9.02 12.52
N TYR A 128 2.93 10.35 12.40
CA TYR A 128 2.57 11.21 13.53
C TYR A 128 1.06 11.44 13.66
N LEU A 129 0.27 11.15 12.63
CA LEU A 129 -1.19 11.28 12.72
C LEU A 129 -1.81 10.19 13.61
N THR A 130 -1.17 9.03 13.73
CA THR A 130 -1.60 7.92 14.60
C THR A 130 -1.50 8.22 16.10
N GLN A 131 -0.84 9.30 16.50
CA GLN A 131 -0.69 9.68 17.91
C GLN A 131 -1.83 10.59 18.45
N ALA A 132 -2.82 10.95 17.62
CA ALA A 132 -3.80 11.97 17.98
C ALA A 132 -5.15 11.43 18.50
N VAL A 133 -5.40 10.12 18.53
CA VAL A 133 -6.67 9.57 19.05
C VAL A 133 -6.46 8.21 19.73
N HIS A 134 -6.25 8.25 21.05
CA HIS A 134 -6.58 7.19 21.99
C HIS A 134 -7.34 7.80 23.16
#